data_AF-A0AAV5CM20-F1
#
_entry.id   AF-A0AAV5CM20-F1
#
_cell.length_a   1.000
_cell.length_b   1.000
_cell.length_c   1.000
_cell.angle_alpha   90.00
_cell.angle_beta   90.00
_cell.angle_gamma   90.00
#
_symmetry.space_group_name_H-M   'P 1'
#
loop_
_entity.id
_entity.type
_entity.pdbx_description
1 polymer ?
#
loop_
_entity_poly.entity_id
_entity_poly.type
_entity_poly.pdbx_seq_one_letter_code
_entity_poly.pdbx_strand_id
1 'polypeptide(L)'
;MRLAANEKAEAEKIVQIKKAEGEAESKYLAGVGIARQRQAIVDGLRDSVLAFSENVPGTTAKDIMDMVLVTQYFDTMKEIGASSKASSVFIPHGPGAVKDVAAQIRDGLMQANMH
;
A
#
# COMPACT_ATOMS: atom_id res chain seq x y z
N MET A 1 29.88 6.14 -46.91
CA MET A 1 29.83 5.27 -45.71
C MET A 1 29.65 6.03 -44.39
N ARG A 2 30.34 7.16 -44.13
CA ARG A 2 30.17 7.92 -42.87
C ARG A 2 28.76 8.47 -42.63
N LEU A 3 28.03 8.87 -43.68
CA LEU A 3 26.68 9.42 -43.55
C LEU A 3 25.67 8.39 -43.01
N ALA A 4 25.63 7.20 -43.62
CA ALA A 4 24.74 6.12 -43.20
C ALA A 4 25.06 5.58 -41.80
N ALA A 5 26.33 5.62 -41.37
CA ALA A 5 26.71 5.26 -40.01
C ALA A 5 26.22 6.28 -38.97
N ASN A 6 26.27 7.57 -39.29
CA ASN A 6 25.76 8.63 -38.42
C ASN A 6 24.22 8.59 -38.34
N GLU A 7 23.51 8.43 -39.46
CA GLU A 7 22.05 8.31 -39.45
C GLU A 7 21.57 7.09 -38.65
N LYS A 8 22.29 5.97 -38.76
CA LYS A 8 21.98 4.76 -37.98
C LYS A 8 22.20 4.98 -36.47
N ALA A 9 23.29 5.64 -36.08
CA ALA A 9 23.58 5.96 -34.68
C ALA A 9 22.56 6.96 -34.09
N GLU A 10 22.11 7.92 -34.89
CA GLU A 10 21.08 8.88 -34.49
C GLU A 10 19.71 8.22 -34.33
N ALA A 11 19.35 7.30 -35.23
CA ALA A 11 18.14 6.49 -35.11
C ALA A 11 18.16 5.61 -33.85
N GLU A 12 19.28 4.94 -33.55
CA GLU A 12 19.43 4.13 -32.33
C GLU A 12 19.30 4.97 -31.05
N LYS A 13 19.85 6.20 -31.05
CA LYS A 13 19.69 7.15 -29.95
C LYS A 13 18.23 7.55 -29.75
N ILE A 14 17.51 7.85 -30.83
CA ILE A 14 16.08 8.21 -30.77
C ILE A 14 15.25 7.05 -30.20
N VAL A 15 15.52 5.82 -30.65
CA VAL A 15 14.83 4.61 -30.15
C VAL A 15 15.07 4.42 -28.66
N GLN A 16 16.31 4.60 -28.18
CA GLN A 16 16.62 4.50 -26.75
C GLN A 16 15.91 5.57 -25.92
N ILE A 17 15.92 6.82 -26.36
CA ILE A 17 15.25 7.93 -25.66
C ILE A 17 13.75 7.66 -25.59
N LYS A 18 13.12 7.28 -26.71
CA LYS A 18 11.67 6.99 -26.74
C LYS A 18 11.29 5.81 -25.86
N LYS A 19 12.14 4.80 -25.78
CA LYS A 19 11.94 3.68 -24.85
C LYS A 19 12.02 4.14 -23.39
N ALA A 20 13.02 4.95 -23.04
CA ALA A 20 13.17 5.48 -21.69
C ALA A 20 12.01 6.41 -21.28
N GLU A 21 11.54 7.25 -22.21
CA GLU A 21 10.36 8.09 -22.02
C GLU A 21 9.11 7.25 -21.75
N GLY A 22 8.87 6.20 -22.55
CA GLY A 22 7.73 5.30 -22.37
C GLY A 22 7.77 4.52 -21.05
N GLU A 23 8.96 4.09 -20.61
CA GLU A 23 9.14 3.44 -19.30
C GLU A 23 8.88 4.41 -18.14
N ALA A 24 9.31 5.67 -18.26
CA ALA A 24 9.06 6.71 -17.27
C ALA A 24 7.56 7.06 -17.19
N GLU A 25 6.91 7.24 -18.34
CA GLU A 25 5.48 7.53 -18.42
C GLU A 25 4.64 6.38 -17.87
N SER A 26 4.99 5.13 -18.19
CA SER A 26 4.31 3.94 -17.64
C SER A 26 4.40 3.89 -16.11
N LYS A 27 5.59 4.13 -15.52
CA LYS A 27 5.76 4.20 -14.07
C LYS A 27 4.97 5.35 -13.44
N TYR A 28 4.95 6.52 -14.09
CA TYR A 28 4.17 7.66 -13.65
C TYR A 28 2.67 7.34 -13.63
N LEU A 29 2.12 6.81 -14.73
CA LEU A 29 0.72 6.42 -14.85
C LEU A 29 0.34 5.34 -13.83
N ALA A 30 1.21 4.35 -13.59
CA ALA A 30 1.01 3.35 -12.55
C ALA A 30 0.94 3.99 -11.16
N GLY A 31 1.84 4.94 -10.85
CA GLY A 31 1.80 5.68 -9.59
C GLY A 31 0.52 6.51 -9.42
N VAL A 32 0.09 7.20 -10.48
CA VAL A 32 -1.17 7.95 -10.50
C VAL A 32 -2.37 7.02 -10.30
N GLY A 33 -2.37 5.86 -10.95
CA GLY A 33 -3.41 4.84 -10.80
C GLY A 33 -3.52 4.34 -9.35
N ILE A 34 -2.39 4.00 -8.72
CA ILE A 34 -2.34 3.59 -7.32
C ILE A 34 -2.83 4.71 -6.40
N ALA A 35 -2.42 5.96 -6.64
CA ALA A 35 -2.87 7.09 -5.84
C ALA A 35 -4.38 7.31 -5.95
N ARG A 36 -4.95 7.24 -7.16
CA ARG A 36 -6.39 7.34 -7.39
C ARG A 36 -7.16 6.19 -6.76
N GLN A 37 -6.65 4.97 -6.85
CA GLN A 37 -7.24 3.81 -6.18
C GLN A 37 -7.26 4.00 -4.67
N ARG A 38 -6.14 4.45 -4.08
CA ARG A 38 -6.06 4.74 -2.63
C ARG A 38 -7.05 5.83 -2.22
N GLN A 39 -7.19 6.88 -3.01
CA GLN A 39 -8.18 7.94 -2.77
C GLN A 39 -9.60 7.37 -2.75
N ALA A 40 -9.97 6.59 -3.77
CA ALA A 40 -11.30 5.97 -3.85
C ALA A 40 -11.59 5.02 -2.67
N ILE A 41 -10.59 4.29 -2.18
CA ILE A 41 -10.71 3.43 -1.00
C ILE A 41 -11.00 4.26 0.26
N VAL A 42 -10.25 5.35 0.48
CA VAL A 42 -10.43 6.22 1.65
C VAL A 42 -11.80 6.89 1.61
N ASP A 43 -12.22 7.39 0.45
CA ASP A 43 -13.52 8.04 0.28
C ASP A 43 -14.67 7.04 0.53
N GLY A 44 -14.58 5.83 -0.03
CA GLY A 44 -15.59 4.79 0.21
C GLY A 44 -15.66 4.33 1.68
N LEU A 45 -14.51 4.24 2.37
CA LEU A 45 -14.48 3.91 3.80
C LEU A 45 -15.11 5.02 4.63
N ARG A 46 -14.83 6.29 4.32
CA ARG A 46 -15.44 7.44 4.99
C ARG A 46 -16.96 7.41 4.85
N ASP A 47 -17.47 7.20 3.64
CA ASP A 47 -18.91 7.13 3.38
C ASP A 47 -19.55 5.97 4.13
N SER A 48 -18.87 4.81 4.18
CA SER A 48 -19.33 3.63 4.93
C SER A 48 -19.41 3.90 6.43
N VAL A 49 -18.42 4.58 7.02
CA VAL A 49 -18.41 4.94 8.45
C VAL A 49 -19.53 5.93 8.77
N LEU A 50 -19.73 6.94 7.93
CA LEU A 50 -20.82 7.92 8.11
C LEU A 50 -22.19 7.24 8.02
N ALA A 51 -22.43 6.46 6.97
CA ALA A 51 -23.69 5.74 6.79
C ALA A 51 -23.98 4.79 7.96
N PHE A 52 -22.98 4.07 8.46
CA PHE A 52 -23.18 3.14 9.58
C PHE A 52 -23.45 3.87 10.90
N SER A 53 -22.76 5.00 11.14
CA SER A 53 -22.98 5.84 12.32
C SER A 53 -24.39 6.47 12.34
N GLU A 54 -24.96 6.79 11.17
CA GLU A 54 -26.33 7.33 11.06
C GLU A 54 -27.40 6.25 11.27
N ASN A 55 -27.15 5.05 10.76
CA ASN A 55 -28.15 3.96 10.77
C ASN A 55 -28.17 3.14 12.06
N VAL A 56 -27.10 3.19 12.86
CA VAL A 56 -27.00 2.43 14.12
C VAL A 56 -26.86 3.39 15.30
N PRO A 57 -27.96 3.63 16.05
CA PRO A 57 -27.96 4.57 17.17
C PRO A 57 -26.98 4.12 18.28
N GLY A 58 -26.16 5.06 18.76
CA GLY A 58 -25.23 4.82 19.87
C GLY A 58 -23.84 4.31 19.47
N THR A 59 -23.61 4.05 18.18
CA THR A 59 -22.29 3.69 17.65
C THR A 59 -21.51 4.93 17.23
N THR A 60 -20.22 4.97 17.56
CA THR A 60 -19.31 6.04 17.13
C THR A 60 -18.47 5.60 15.94
N ALA A 61 -17.90 6.57 15.21
CA ALA A 61 -16.91 6.29 14.17
C ALA A 61 -15.73 5.44 14.69
N LYS A 62 -15.35 5.60 15.96
CA LYS A 62 -14.29 4.83 16.60
C LYS A 62 -14.68 3.35 16.72
N ASP A 63 -15.89 3.05 17.15
CA ASP A 63 -16.36 1.66 17.32
C ASP A 63 -16.40 0.92 15.98
N ILE A 64 -16.79 1.63 14.91
CA ILE A 64 -16.79 1.09 13.55
C ILE A 64 -15.36 0.79 13.08
N MET A 65 -14.42 1.71 13.30
CA MET A 65 -13.02 1.49 12.95
C MET A 65 -12.40 0.33 13.74
N ASP A 66 -12.71 0.20 15.03
CA ASP A 66 -12.25 -0.91 15.86
C ASP A 66 -12.76 -2.27 15.33
N MET A 67 -14.03 -2.34 14.90
CA MET A 67 -14.60 -3.54 14.27
C MET A 67 -13.92 -3.88 12.93
N VAL A 68 -13.65 -2.87 12.09
CA VAL A 68 -12.95 -3.05 10.81
C VAL A 68 -11.52 -3.58 11.04
N LEU A 69 -10.80 -3.04 12.03
CA LEU A 69 -9.45 -3.49 12.38
C LEU A 69 -9.42 -4.96 12.84
N VAL A 70 -10.38 -5.36 13.67
CA VAL A 70 -10.52 -6.76 14.12
C VAL A 70 -10.84 -7.68 12.94
N THR A 71 -11.72 -7.27 12.04
CA THR A 71 -12.06 -8.03 10.83
C THR A 71 -10.85 -8.20 9.93
N GLN A 72 -10.10 -7.11 9.68
CA GLN A 72 -8.90 -7.14 8.85
C GLN A 72 -7.79 -8.01 9.47
N TYR A 73 -7.67 -8.02 10.79
CA TYR A 73 -6.76 -8.90 11.52
C TYR A 73 -7.10 -10.38 11.25
N PHE A 74 -8.38 -10.76 11.35
CA PHE A 74 -8.82 -12.12 11.05
C PHE A 74 -8.66 -12.50 9.57
N ASP A 75 -8.97 -11.60 8.64
CA ASP A 75 -8.78 -11.84 7.21
C ASP A 75 -7.29 -12.03 6.88
N THR A 76 -6.41 -11.22 7.47
CA THR A 76 -4.96 -11.36 7.33
C THR A 76 -4.48 -12.69 7.88
N MET A 77 -4.95 -13.08 9.07
CA MET A 77 -4.61 -14.40 9.64
C MET A 77 -5.13 -15.54 8.77
N LYS A 78 -6.33 -15.41 8.19
CA LYS A 78 -6.90 -16.40 7.28
C LYS A 78 -6.09 -16.52 5.99
N GLU A 79 -5.67 -15.39 5.40
CA GLU A 79 -4.84 -15.37 4.19
C GLU A 79 -3.46 -16.00 4.44
N ILE A 80 -2.82 -15.64 5.58
CA ILE A 80 -1.57 -16.26 6.02
C ILE A 80 -1.75 -17.77 6.22
N GLY A 81 -2.83 -18.20 6.90
CA GLY A 81 -3.12 -19.60 7.14
C GLY A 81 -3.48 -20.40 5.88
N ALA A 82 -4.05 -19.75 4.87
CA ALA A 82 -4.35 -20.34 3.57
C ALA A 82 -3.10 -20.45 2.66
N SER A 83 -2.09 -19.61 2.89
CA SER A 83 -0.80 -19.72 2.20
C SER A 83 -0.01 -20.90 2.75
N SER A 84 -0.05 -22.02 2.03
CA SER A 84 0.53 -23.32 2.41
C SER A 84 2.06 -23.35 2.65
N LYS A 85 2.75 -22.20 2.57
CA LYS A 85 4.19 -22.01 2.89
C LYS A 85 4.44 -21.16 4.15
N ALA A 86 3.42 -20.82 4.93
CA ALA A 86 3.58 -20.01 6.13
C ALA A 86 4.35 -20.76 7.23
N SER A 87 5.66 -20.54 7.30
CA SER A 87 6.48 -20.82 8.47
C SER A 87 5.91 -20.03 9.65
N SER A 88 5.22 -20.72 10.55
CA SER A 88 4.73 -20.27 11.88
C SER A 88 4.98 -18.78 12.19
N VAL A 89 3.96 -17.94 11.99
CA VAL A 89 4.00 -16.55 12.46
C VAL A 89 3.63 -16.57 13.94
N PHE A 90 4.64 -16.40 14.81
CA PHE A 90 4.42 -16.26 16.25
C PHE A 90 3.85 -14.86 16.53
N ILE A 91 2.52 -14.78 16.68
CA ILE A 91 1.84 -13.56 17.13
C ILE A 91 1.79 -13.60 18.66
N PRO A 92 2.48 -12.70 19.39
CA PRO A 92 2.25 -12.55 20.82
C PRO A 92 0.79 -12.13 21.02
N HIS A 93 0.00 -12.98 21.70
CA HIS A 93 -1.45 -12.82 21.87
C HIS A 93 -1.84 -12.49 23.32
N GLY A 94 -0.95 -11.83 24.05
CA GLY A 94 -1.25 -11.28 25.38
C GLY A 94 -1.98 -9.93 25.29
N PRO A 95 -2.79 -9.53 26.30
CA PRO A 95 -3.48 -8.24 26.33
C PRO A 95 -2.59 -6.99 26.17
N GLY A 96 -1.28 -7.13 26.42
CA GLY A 96 -0.27 -6.06 26.22
C GLY A 96 0.45 -6.08 24.87
N ALA A 97 0.32 -7.16 24.09
CA ALA A 97 1.15 -7.38 22.90
C ALA A 97 0.92 -6.35 21.79
N VAL A 98 -0.31 -5.85 21.64
CA VAL A 98 -0.64 -4.80 20.67
C VAL A 98 0.07 -3.49 21.01
N LYS A 99 0.18 -3.16 22.31
CA LYS A 99 0.87 -1.96 22.78
C LYS A 99 2.38 -2.06 22.54
N ASP A 100 2.95 -3.24 22.75
CA ASP A 100 4.38 -3.50 22.57
C ASP A 100 4.77 -3.48 21.08
N VAL A 101 3.94 -4.06 20.21
CA VAL A 101 4.13 -3.98 18.74
C VAL A 101 4.03 -2.54 18.26
N ALA A 102 3.04 -1.77 18.74
CA ALA A 102 2.89 -0.37 18.38
C ALA A 102 4.09 0.49 18.82
N ALA A 103 4.65 0.23 20.01
CA ALA A 103 5.84 0.91 20.51
C ALA A 103 7.08 0.59 19.64
N GLN A 104 7.31 -0.67 19.32
CA GLN A 104 8.46 -1.09 18.51
C GLN A 104 8.44 -0.52 17.09
N ILE A 105 7.26 -0.42 16.46
CA ILE A 105 7.13 0.21 15.14
C ILE A 105 7.46 1.70 15.21
N ARG A 106 7.02 2.40 16.26
CA ARG A 106 7.30 3.82 16.47
C ARG A 106 8.80 4.08 16.67
N ASP A 107 9.46 3.26 17.50
CA ASP A 107 10.87 3.41 17.80
C ASP A 107 11.75 3.12 16.57
N GLY A 108 11.38 2.09 15.77
CA GLY A 108 12.06 1.79 14.52
C GLY A 108 11.94 2.92 13.48
N LEU A 109 10.78 3.56 13.37
CA LEU A 109 10.59 4.73 12.51
C LEU A 109 11.37 5.95 13.00
N MET A 110 11.48 6.16 14.32
CA MET A 110 12.27 7.26 14.88
C MET A 110 13.78 7.04 14.70
N GLN A 111 14.28 5.82 14.85
CA GLN A 111 15.68 5.49 14.56
C GLN A 111 16.02 5.60 13.08
N ALA A 112 15.11 5.23 12.18
CA ALA A 112 15.29 5.40 10.74
C ALA A 112 15.39 6.87 10.31
N ASN A 113 14.88 7.80 11.13
CA ASN A 113 14.92 9.24 10.86
C ASN A 113 16.14 9.95 11.50
N MET A 114 17.02 9.21 12.19
CA MET A 114 18.28 9.71 12.76
C MET A 114 19.54 9.32 11.94
N HIS A 115 19.34 8.73 10.75
CA HIS A 115 20.37 8.48 9.73
C HIS A 115 19.93 9.11 8.41
#